data_AF-Q386B2-F1
#
_entry.id   AF-Q386B2-F1
#
_cell.length_a   1.000
_cell.length_b   1.000
_cell.length_c   1.000
_cell.angle_alpha   90.00
_cell.angle_beta   90.00
_cell.angle_gamma   90.00
#
_symmetry.space_group_name_H-M   'P 1'
#
loop_
_entity.id
_entity.type
_entity.pdbx_description
1 polymer ?
#
loop_
_entity_poly.entity_id
_entity_poly.type
_entity_poly.pdbx_seq_one_letter_code
_entity_poly.pdbx_strand_id
1 'polypeptide(L)'
;MRARPSWHLRLNKNRDDVTTFRGFPATARSCCSIGSISGLQALPHPMELSSVEYRSEGWTHAICRLYRTLYKLHAKQLHPIQREFGDRFVQTEFQRHIDASEKHARIFYQSWYSYAVQLLVGQTSRDMTAEEQQQLTPEQKETMRRLRSHVLQAKQSEPGFHL
;
A
#
# COMPACT_ATOMS: atom_id res chain seq x y z
N MET A 1 -2.00 26.11 6.81
CA MET A 1 -0.96 25.16 7.25
C MET A 1 -1.56 23.76 7.34
N ARG A 2 -1.33 22.90 6.34
CA ARG A 2 -1.60 21.45 6.43
C ARG A 2 -0.30 20.73 6.09
N ALA A 3 0.28 20.08 7.09
CA ALA A 3 1.53 19.34 6.94
C ALA A 3 1.32 18.13 6.02
N ARG A 4 1.96 18.14 4.85
CA ARG A 4 2.13 16.96 4.01
C ARG A 4 3.08 15.99 4.72
N PRO A 5 2.71 14.72 4.98
CA PRO A 5 3.66 13.72 5.43
C PRO A 5 4.68 13.49 4.31
N SER A 6 5.91 13.94 4.52
CA SER A 6 7.03 13.76 3.60
C SER A 6 7.50 12.30 3.69
N TRP A 7 7.13 11.48 2.70
CA TRP A 7 7.57 10.09 2.57
C TRP A 7 8.92 9.96 1.84
N HIS A 8 9.79 10.98 1.93
CA HIS A 8 11.08 10.96 1.26
C HIS A 8 12.20 10.54 2.22
N LEU A 9 12.87 9.44 1.83
CA LEU A 9 14.26 9.09 2.13
C LEU A 9 14.53 8.37 3.46
N ARG A 10 14.71 7.04 3.37
CA ARG A 10 16.01 6.37 3.62
C ARG A 10 15.90 4.88 3.28
N LEU A 11 16.28 4.51 2.06
CA LEU A 11 16.63 3.13 1.73
C LEU A 11 17.96 2.84 2.42
N ASN A 12 17.97 2.01 3.47
CA ASN A 12 19.23 1.44 3.97
C ASN A 12 19.28 -0.04 3.58
N LYS A 13 20.31 -0.37 2.79
CA LYS A 13 20.65 -1.72 2.34
C LYS A 13 21.04 -2.56 3.56
N ASN A 14 20.26 -3.57 3.91
CA ASN A 14 20.89 -4.83 4.28
C ASN A 14 20.08 -6.00 3.74
N ARG A 15 20.83 -6.86 3.06
CA ARG A 15 20.45 -8.10 2.38
C ARG A 15 20.31 -9.19 3.47
N ASP A 16 19.56 -10.25 3.14
CA ASP A 16 19.60 -11.57 3.80
C ASP A 16 18.73 -11.76 5.07
N ASP A 17 17.44 -12.02 4.87
CA ASP A 17 16.67 -13.17 5.42
C ASP A 17 15.18 -12.98 5.05
N VAL A 18 14.68 -13.72 4.05
CA VAL A 18 13.46 -13.35 3.29
C VAL A 18 12.17 -14.01 3.76
N THR A 19 12.18 -14.88 4.78
CA THR A 19 10.95 -15.62 5.16
C THR A 19 10.65 -15.74 6.65
N THR A 20 11.47 -15.17 7.53
CA THR A 20 11.21 -15.27 8.98
C THR A 20 10.80 -13.93 9.57
N PHE A 21 9.50 -13.66 9.62
CA PHE A 21 8.95 -12.57 10.42
C PHE A 21 9.15 -12.90 11.91
N ARG A 22 10.28 -12.47 12.49
CA ARG A 22 10.67 -12.81 13.88
C ARG A 22 10.45 -11.66 14.88
N GLY A 23 9.52 -10.74 14.58
CA GLY A 23 9.26 -9.53 15.38
C GLY A 23 7.93 -9.50 16.17
N PHE A 24 6.99 -10.42 15.95
CA PHE A 24 5.81 -10.49 16.81
C PHE A 24 6.18 -11.19 18.12
N PRO A 25 5.76 -10.69 19.30
CA PRO A 25 5.89 -11.46 20.54
C PRO A 25 5.24 -12.83 20.36
N ALA A 26 5.87 -13.86 20.93
CA ALA A 26 5.56 -15.28 20.73
C ALA A 26 4.12 -15.69 21.11
N THR A 27 3.29 -14.76 21.61
CA THR A 27 1.86 -14.95 21.87
C THR A 27 0.99 -14.95 20.61
N ALA A 28 1.49 -14.61 19.42
CA ALA A 28 0.74 -14.74 18.16
C ALA A 28 0.72 -16.17 17.57
N ARG A 29 0.72 -17.21 18.44
CA ARG A 29 0.52 -18.60 18.00
C ARG A 29 -0.98 -18.83 17.79
N SER A 30 -1.35 -19.13 16.54
CA SER A 30 -2.70 -19.50 16.06
C SER A 30 -3.50 -18.36 15.43
N CYS A 31 -3.15 -18.03 14.19
CA CYS A 31 -4.06 -17.34 13.26
C CYS A 31 -4.13 -18.13 11.95
N CYS A 32 -4.50 -19.42 12.06
CA CYS A 32 -4.93 -20.25 10.95
C CYS A 32 -6.46 -20.30 10.95
N SER A 33 -7.08 -19.41 10.21
CA SER A 33 -8.42 -19.67 9.69
C SER A 33 -8.41 -19.27 8.22
N ILE A 34 -8.34 -20.30 7.37
CA ILE A 34 -8.47 -20.23 5.93
C ILE A 34 -9.96 -20.01 5.64
N GLY A 35 -10.42 -18.78 5.89
CA GLY A 35 -11.75 -18.32 5.49
C GLY A 35 -11.60 -17.36 4.33
N SER A 36 -12.09 -17.74 3.15
CA SER A 36 -12.15 -16.88 1.98
C SER A 36 -13.26 -15.83 2.19
N ILE A 37 -12.96 -14.78 2.96
CA ILE A 37 -13.83 -13.60 3.05
C ILE A 37 -13.13 -12.51 2.25
N SER A 38 -13.85 -11.93 1.28
CA SER A 38 -13.44 -10.79 0.46
C SER A 38 -12.59 -9.82 1.29
N GLY A 39 -11.32 -9.63 0.90
CA GLY A 39 -10.24 -9.24 1.82
C GLY A 39 -10.51 -8.02 2.72
N LEU A 40 -11.27 -7.02 2.25
CA LEU A 40 -11.62 -5.85 3.06
C LEU A 40 -12.74 -6.10 4.08
N GLN A 41 -13.72 -6.95 3.80
CA GLN A 41 -14.85 -7.23 4.72
C GLN A 41 -14.39 -7.85 6.05
N ALA A 42 -13.20 -8.46 6.04
CA ALA A 42 -12.60 -9.07 7.22
C ALA A 42 -11.67 -8.12 8.00
N LEU A 43 -11.44 -6.89 7.50
CA LEU A 43 -10.62 -5.88 8.15
C LEU A 43 -11.52 -4.91 8.94
N PRO A 44 -11.24 -4.65 10.23
CA PRO A 44 -11.96 -3.61 10.95
C PRO A 44 -11.72 -2.25 10.28
N HIS A 45 -12.78 -1.49 10.05
CA HIS A 45 -12.64 -0.12 9.58
C HIS A 45 -11.82 0.68 10.60
N PRO A 46 -11.04 1.72 10.20
CA PRO A 46 -10.24 2.50 11.15
C PRO A 46 -11.03 3.07 12.33
N MET A 47 -12.33 3.35 12.15
CA MET A 47 -13.23 3.75 13.25
C MET A 47 -13.54 2.60 14.22
N GLU A 48 -13.72 1.38 13.73
CA GLU A 48 -13.92 0.19 14.58
C GLU A 48 -12.65 -0.22 15.30
N LEU A 49 -11.49 -0.06 14.65
CA LEU A 49 -10.20 -0.32 15.28
C LEU A 49 -9.90 0.66 16.44
N SER A 50 -10.54 1.83 16.46
CA SER A 50 -10.36 2.81 17.54
C SER A 50 -10.77 2.28 18.92
N SER A 51 -11.76 1.39 18.98
CA SER A 51 -12.20 0.73 20.22
C SER A 51 -11.34 -0.48 20.61
N VAL A 52 -10.45 -0.93 19.72
CA VAL A 52 -9.53 -2.04 20.01
C VAL A 52 -8.32 -1.52 20.77
N GLU A 53 -8.02 -2.14 21.91
CA GLU A 53 -6.85 -1.80 22.73
C GLU A 53 -5.55 -2.01 21.94
N TYR A 54 -4.66 -1.02 21.98
CA TYR A 54 -3.38 -1.07 21.28
C TYR A 54 -2.50 -2.22 21.79
N ARG A 55 -1.87 -2.96 20.87
CA ARG A 55 -1.07 -4.19 21.15
C ARG A 55 -1.82 -5.36 21.78
N SER A 56 -3.15 -5.29 21.92
CA SER A 56 -3.97 -6.46 22.24
C SER A 56 -3.89 -7.54 21.15
N GLU A 57 -4.43 -8.72 21.44
CA GLU A 57 -4.59 -9.78 20.46
C GLU A 57 -5.45 -9.32 19.26
N GLY A 58 -6.53 -8.58 19.53
CA GLY A 58 -7.39 -8.00 18.49
C GLY A 58 -6.66 -7.02 17.59
N TRP A 59 -5.81 -6.16 18.16
CA TRP A 59 -4.96 -5.23 17.40
C TRP A 59 -3.97 -5.97 16.50
N THR A 60 -3.26 -6.94 17.09
CA THR A 60 -2.25 -7.75 16.37
C THR A 60 -2.89 -8.52 15.22
N HIS A 61 -4.07 -9.10 15.44
CA HIS A 61 -4.83 -9.79 14.42
C HIS A 61 -5.25 -8.85 13.28
N ALA A 62 -5.73 -7.64 13.60
CA ALA A 62 -6.09 -6.64 12.60
C ALA A 62 -4.89 -6.24 11.71
N ILE A 63 -3.72 -6.02 12.31
CA ILE A 63 -2.47 -5.72 11.58
C ILE A 63 -2.06 -6.89 10.68
N CYS A 64 -2.06 -8.11 11.20
CA CYS A 64 -1.75 -9.32 10.44
C CYS A 64 -2.72 -9.55 9.27
N ARG A 65 -4.02 -9.31 9.48
CA ARG A 65 -5.02 -9.38 8.41
C ARG A 65 -4.79 -8.31 7.36
N LEU A 66 -4.49 -7.08 7.76
CA LEU A 66 -4.23 -5.97 6.83
C LEU A 66 -3.02 -6.30 5.95
N TYR A 67 -1.91 -6.73 6.56
CA TYR A 67 -0.71 -7.16 5.85
C TYR A 67 -1.03 -8.24 4.81
N ARG A 68 -1.70 -9.33 5.21
CA ARG A 68 -2.07 -10.42 4.29
C ARG A 68 -3.03 -9.97 3.18
N THR A 69 -3.90 -9.02 3.47
CA THR A 69 -4.85 -8.48 2.49
C THR A 69 -4.13 -7.68 1.42
N LEU A 70 -3.12 -6.87 1.78
CA LEU A 70 -2.31 -6.12 0.82
C LEU A 70 -1.60 -7.06 -0.16
N TYR A 71 -0.99 -8.14 0.31
CA TYR A 71 -0.36 -9.15 -0.55
C TYR A 71 -1.33 -9.81 -1.53
N LYS A 72 -2.54 -10.14 -1.06
CA LYS A 72 -3.58 -10.72 -1.92
C LYS A 72 -4.06 -9.71 -2.95
N LEU A 73 -4.17 -8.43 -2.58
CA LEU A 73 -4.56 -7.36 -3.50
C LEU A 73 -3.46 -7.10 -4.54
N HIS A 74 -2.19 -7.02 -4.14
CA HIS A 74 -1.08 -6.90 -5.07
C HIS A 74 -1.04 -8.04 -6.09
N ALA A 75 -1.23 -9.28 -5.63
CA ALA A 75 -1.27 -10.45 -6.52
C ALA A 75 -2.41 -10.41 -7.55
N LYS A 76 -3.51 -9.69 -7.25
CA LYS A 76 -4.68 -9.59 -8.14
C LYS A 76 -4.68 -8.34 -9.01
N GLN A 77 -4.11 -7.24 -8.53
CA GLN A 77 -4.32 -5.90 -9.09
C GLN A 77 -3.05 -5.28 -9.69
N LEU A 78 -1.87 -5.82 -9.39
CA LEU A 78 -0.60 -5.26 -9.87
C LEU A 78 0.04 -6.19 -10.90
N HIS A 79 0.66 -5.60 -11.93
CA HIS A 79 1.52 -6.34 -12.84
C HIS A 79 2.73 -6.92 -12.09
N PRO A 80 3.35 -8.01 -12.56
CA PRO A 80 4.41 -8.71 -11.83
C PRO A 80 5.53 -7.79 -11.31
N ILE A 81 6.00 -6.84 -12.13
CA ILE A 81 7.06 -5.89 -11.74
C ILE A 81 6.60 -4.89 -10.67
N GLN A 82 5.36 -4.39 -10.77
CA GLN A 82 4.77 -3.49 -9.78
C GLN A 82 4.53 -4.22 -8.46
N ARG A 83 4.08 -5.47 -8.53
CA ARG A 83 3.88 -6.34 -7.37
C ARG A 83 5.19 -6.58 -6.63
N GLU A 84 6.28 -6.93 -7.32
CA GLU A 84 7.56 -7.18 -6.67
C GLU A 84 8.01 -5.95 -5.86
N PHE A 85 7.96 -4.77 -6.48
CA PHE A 85 8.28 -3.51 -5.79
C PHE A 85 7.32 -3.23 -4.63
N GLY A 86 6.01 -3.36 -4.87
CA GLY A 86 4.97 -3.12 -3.86
C GLY A 86 5.08 -4.05 -2.66
N ASP A 87 5.30 -5.34 -2.88
CA ASP A 87 5.47 -6.34 -1.81
C ASP A 87 6.70 -6.01 -0.96
N ARG A 88 7.84 -5.68 -1.57
CA ARG A 88 9.06 -5.26 -0.85
C ARG A 88 8.84 -3.98 -0.04
N PHE A 89 8.12 -3.02 -0.60
CA PHE A 89 7.81 -1.77 0.06
C PHE A 89 6.90 -2.01 1.29
N VAL A 90 5.85 -2.82 1.14
CA VAL A 90 4.97 -3.23 2.26
C VAL A 90 5.76 -3.91 3.38
N GLN A 91 6.63 -4.87 3.07
CA GLN A 91 7.47 -5.53 4.09
C GLN A 91 8.25 -4.53 4.92
N THR A 92 8.96 -3.65 4.21
CA THR A 92 9.85 -2.67 4.82
C THR A 92 9.07 -1.72 5.71
N GLU A 93 7.92 -1.23 5.25
CA GLU A 93 7.12 -0.26 6.00
C GLU A 93 6.43 -0.89 7.22
N PHE A 94 5.93 -2.12 7.12
CA PHE A 94 5.37 -2.84 8.26
C PHE A 94 6.44 -3.17 9.30
N GLN A 95 7.64 -3.56 8.88
CA GLN A 95 8.76 -3.79 9.78
C GLN A 95 9.15 -2.50 10.52
N ARG A 96 9.16 -1.35 9.84
CA ARG A 96 9.47 -0.04 10.46
C ARG A 96 8.44 0.40 11.48
N HIS A 97 7.18 -0.02 11.34
CA HIS A 97 6.09 0.42 12.21
C HIS A 97 5.71 -0.58 13.30
N ILE A 98 6.49 -1.66 13.46
CA ILE A 98 6.22 -2.68 14.48
C ILE A 98 6.22 -2.11 15.91
N ASP A 99 7.13 -1.15 16.17
CA ASP A 99 7.30 -0.49 17.46
C ASP A 99 6.86 0.99 17.46
N ALA A 100 6.01 1.38 16.50
CA ALA A 100 5.44 2.72 16.49
C ALA A 100 4.65 3.02 17.78
N SER A 101 4.59 4.29 18.20
CA SER A 101 3.66 4.69 19.26
C SER A 101 2.22 4.45 18.82
N GLU A 102 1.29 4.28 19.76
CA GLU A 102 -0.13 4.01 19.44
C GLU A 102 -0.69 5.01 18.41
N LYS A 103 -0.45 6.30 18.61
CA LYS A 103 -0.90 7.35 17.69
C LYS A 103 -0.39 7.11 16.26
N HIS A 104 0.90 6.84 16.11
CA HIS A 104 1.49 6.58 14.79
C HIS A 104 1.02 5.25 14.20
N ALA A 105 0.84 4.22 15.03
CA ALA A 105 0.35 2.91 14.61
C ALA A 105 -1.11 2.98 14.10
N ARG A 106 -1.96 3.80 14.73
CA ARG A 106 -3.34 4.05 14.27
C ARG A 106 -3.39 4.83 12.95
N ILE A 107 -2.57 5.87 12.82
CA ILE A 107 -2.42 6.63 11.55
C ILE A 107 -1.90 5.70 10.44
N PHE A 108 -0.93 4.85 10.77
CA PHE A 108 -0.38 3.85 9.85
C PHE A 108 -1.48 2.89 9.38
N TYR A 109 -2.24 2.29 10.29
CA TYR A 109 -3.35 1.40 9.94
C TYR A 109 -4.36 2.09 9.01
N GLN A 110 -4.80 3.31 9.36
CA GLN A 110 -5.75 4.07 8.54
C GLN A 110 -5.24 4.33 7.13
N SER A 111 -3.96 4.69 7.01
CA SER A 111 -3.33 4.96 5.71
C SER A 111 -3.27 3.70 4.85
N TRP A 112 -2.86 2.58 5.42
CA TRP A 112 -2.76 1.30 4.72
C TRP A 112 -4.11 0.66 4.42
N TYR A 113 -5.11 0.85 5.29
CA TYR A 113 -6.50 0.49 5.00
C TYR A 113 -7.01 1.26 3.77
N SER A 114 -6.76 2.57 3.73
CA SER A 114 -7.16 3.43 2.60
C SER A 114 -6.45 3.00 1.30
N TYR A 115 -5.17 2.64 1.37
CA TYR A 115 -4.44 2.08 0.24
C TYR A 115 -5.03 0.73 -0.22
N ALA A 116 -5.40 -0.16 0.71
CA ALA A 116 -6.07 -1.42 0.36
C ALA A 116 -7.43 -1.18 -0.34
N VAL A 117 -8.19 -0.15 0.06
CA VAL A 117 -9.42 0.27 -0.63
C VAL A 117 -9.10 0.76 -2.05
N GLN A 118 -8.07 1.59 -2.23
CA GLN A 118 -7.67 2.09 -3.56
C GLN A 118 -7.27 0.94 -4.50
N LEU A 119 -6.46 -0.01 -4.01
CA LEU A 119 -6.10 -1.21 -4.75
C LEU A 119 -7.33 -2.04 -5.13
N LEU A 120 -8.29 -2.21 -4.21
CA LEU A 120 -9.49 -2.99 -4.49
C LEU A 120 -10.34 -2.38 -5.62
N VAL A 121 -10.45 -1.05 -5.65
CA VAL A 121 -11.21 -0.31 -6.67
C VAL A 121 -10.43 -0.21 -8.00
N GLY A 122 -9.20 -0.74 -8.06
CA GLY A 122 -8.34 -0.68 -9.24
C GLY A 122 -7.66 0.67 -9.46
N GLN A 123 -7.73 1.57 -8.48
CA GLN A 123 -7.04 2.85 -8.50
C GLN A 123 -5.59 2.65 -8.04
N THR A 124 -4.74 2.16 -8.94
CA THR A 124 -3.29 2.07 -8.69
C THR A 124 -2.59 3.41 -8.91
N SER A 125 -3.21 4.29 -9.69
CA SER A 125 -2.79 5.66 -9.94
C SER A 125 -3.91 6.62 -9.52
N ARG A 126 -3.56 7.69 -8.81
CA ARG A 126 -4.48 8.80 -8.57
C ARG A 126 -4.26 9.86 -9.63
N ASP A 127 -5.32 10.57 -9.99
CA ASP A 127 -5.19 11.76 -10.81
C ASP A 127 -4.44 12.87 -10.04
N MET A 128 -3.66 13.66 -10.78
CA MET A 128 -3.08 14.89 -10.24
C MET A 128 -4.20 15.89 -9.94
N THR A 129 -4.14 16.53 -8.77
CA THR A 129 -5.10 17.61 -8.46
C THR A 129 -4.85 18.82 -9.38
N ALA A 130 -5.84 19.70 -9.51
CA ALA A 130 -5.67 20.93 -10.29
C ALA A 130 -4.49 21.78 -9.79
N GLU A 131 -4.29 21.83 -8.46
CA GLU A 131 -3.14 22.51 -7.84
C GLU A 131 -1.80 21.88 -8.26
N GLU A 132 -1.71 20.54 -8.27
CA GLU A 132 -0.50 19.82 -8.68
C GLU A 132 -0.22 20.03 -10.17
N GLN A 133 -1.25 20.07 -11.02
CA GLN A 133 -1.12 20.36 -12.44
C GLN A 133 -0.63 21.79 -12.72
N GLN A 134 -1.01 22.76 -11.88
CA GLN A 134 -0.55 24.14 -11.99
C GLN A 134 0.94 24.27 -11.65
N GLN A 135 1.44 23.47 -10.71
CA GLN A 135 2.86 23.46 -10.31
C GLN A 135 3.79 22.83 -11.36
N LEU A 136 3.26 22.18 -12.39
CA LEU A 136 4.09 21.58 -13.43
C LEU A 136 4.80 22.64 -14.26
N THR A 137 6.10 22.45 -14.48
CA THR A 137 6.90 23.30 -15.36
C THR A 137 6.39 23.22 -16.81
N PRO A 138 6.65 24.24 -17.64
CA PRO A 138 6.34 24.18 -19.06
C PRO A 138 6.92 22.93 -19.75
N GLU A 139 8.14 22.53 -19.37
CA GLU A 139 8.82 21.33 -19.88
C GLU A 139 8.12 20.02 -19.46
N GLN A 140 7.64 19.92 -18.21
CA GLN A 140 6.86 18.78 -17.76
C GLN A 140 5.53 18.68 -18.48
N LYS A 141 4.85 19.82 -18.71
CA LYS A 141 3.60 19.87 -19.49
C LYS A 141 3.82 19.45 -20.95
N GLU A 142 4.92 19.86 -21.56
CA GLU A 142 5.33 19.39 -22.90
C GLU A 142 5.61 17.89 -22.90
N THR A 143 6.36 17.40 -21.92
CA THR A 143 6.68 15.97 -21.78
C THR A 143 5.40 15.12 -21.68
N MET A 144 4.41 15.56 -20.89
CA MET A 144 3.11 14.89 -20.82
C MET A 144 2.36 14.88 -22.15
N ARG A 145 2.39 15.99 -22.91
CA ARG A 145 1.78 16.05 -24.25
C ARG A 145 2.44 15.04 -25.20
N ARG A 146 3.78 14.97 -25.18
CA ARG A 146 4.53 13.98 -25.97
C ARG A 146 4.18 12.55 -25.58
N LEU A 147 4.20 12.22 -24.28
CA LEU A 147 3.85 10.88 -23.79
C LEU A 147 2.44 10.46 -24.17
N ARG A 148 1.45 11.37 -24.04
CA ARG A 148 0.07 11.10 -24.47
C ARG A 148 0.01 10.79 -25.97
N SER A 149 0.71 11.54 -26.81
CA SER A 149 0.80 11.26 -28.25
C SER A 149 1.40 9.89 -28.52
N HIS A 150 2.48 9.50 -27.83
CA HIS A 150 3.10 8.18 -27.97
C HIS A 150 2.16 7.05 -27.55
N VAL A 151 1.45 7.21 -26.43
CA VAL A 151 0.46 6.19 -25.97
C VAL A 151 -0.69 6.05 -26.97
N LEU A 152 -1.17 7.15 -27.55
CA LEU A 152 -2.21 7.10 -28.59
C LEU A 152 -1.73 6.40 -29.86
N GLN A 153 -0.49 6.66 -30.28
CA GLN A 153 0.14 5.97 -31.42
C GLN A 153 0.32 4.47 -31.13
N ALA A 154 0.82 4.11 -29.94
CA ALA A 154 1.00 2.72 -29.53
C ALA A 154 -0.32 1.93 -29.52
N LYS A 155 -1.40 2.55 -29.02
CA LYS A 155 -2.76 1.96 -29.07
C LYS A 155 -3.28 1.72 -30.48
N GLN A 156 -2.87 2.54 -31.46
CA GLN A 156 -3.26 2.36 -32.86
C GLN A 156 -2.41 1.29 -33.56
N SER A 157 -1.13 1.18 -33.21
CA SER A 157 -0.21 0.23 -33.83
C SER A 157 -0.27 -1.17 -33.24
N GLU A 158 -0.63 -1.32 -31.96
CA GLU A 158 -0.64 -2.62 -31.26
C GLU A 158 -2.06 -3.00 -30.79
N PRO A 159 -2.74 -3.95 -31.48
CA PRO A 159 -4.12 -4.36 -31.16
C PRO A 159 -4.30 -5.08 -29.81
N GLY A 160 -3.27 -5.16 -28.96
CA GLY A 160 -3.31 -5.74 -27.62
C GLY A 160 -2.71 -4.85 -26.53
N PHE A 161 -2.46 -3.57 -26.81
CA PHE A 161 -1.89 -2.64 -25.83
C PHE A 161 -2.94 -2.28 -24.76
N HIS A 162 -2.83 -2.92 -23.59
CA HIS A 162 -3.59 -2.60 -22.40
C HIS A 162 -2.66 -1.95 -21.36
N LEU A 163 -3.13 -0.87 -20.73
CA LEU A 163 -2.48 -0.23 -19.59
C LEU A 163 -2.87 -0.93 -18.29
#